data_AF-A0A2V9BVK1-F1
#
_entry.id   AF-A0A2V9BVK1-F1
#
_cell.length_a   1.000
_cell.length_b   1.000
_cell.length_c   1.000
_cell.angle_alpha   90.00
_cell.angle_beta   90.00
_cell.angle_gamma   90.00
#
_symmetry.space_group_name_H-M   'P 1'
#
loop_
_entity.id
_entity.type
_entity.pdbx_description
1 polymer ?
#
loop_
_entity_poly.entity_id
_entity_poly.type
_entity_poly.pdbx_seq_one_letter_code
_entity_poly.pdbx_strand_id
1 'polypeptide(L)'
;MVEETFLDDNFLRQLMSVGEVDLLVGIPSHNNAKTIGQTVTTIEESFQQNFVRDRVVIVNVDGGSRDGTSDVVLNTPSPKSSNSRGLSSLRTLHRITTRYANQPSRGTAFRAILAAADLLRAKACAVISPEISNFSAAWVKSLLQPAYRENFDFVAPLYSRHKNDGLL
;
A
#
# COMPACT_ATOMS: atom_id res chain seq x y z
N MET A 1 13.13 28.70 6.97
CA MET A 1 12.47 27.86 5.95
C MET A 1 11.31 27.19 6.64
N VAL A 2 10.09 27.50 6.23
CA VAL A 2 8.90 26.85 6.78
C VAL A 2 8.90 25.44 6.18
N GLU A 3 9.08 24.41 7.01
CA GLU A 3 8.71 23.05 6.63
C GLU A 3 7.20 23.11 6.39
N GLU A 4 6.79 23.27 5.14
CA GLU A 4 5.41 22.95 4.76
C GLU A 4 5.18 21.51 5.16
N THR A 5 4.27 21.29 6.11
CA THR A 5 3.89 19.97 6.57
C THR A 5 3.41 19.17 5.37
N PHE A 6 4.29 18.30 4.88
CA PHE A 6 4.09 17.52 3.66
C PHE A 6 2.88 16.57 3.76
N LEU A 7 2.47 16.27 4.99
CA LEU A 7 1.30 15.46 5.30
C LEU A 7 0.16 16.39 5.68
N ASP A 8 -0.94 16.30 4.95
CA ASP A 8 -2.14 17.06 5.28
C ASP A 8 -2.70 16.64 6.66
N ASP A 9 -3.36 17.55 7.36
CA ASP A 9 -3.88 17.32 8.72
C ASP A 9 -4.86 16.14 8.80
N ASN A 10 -5.62 15.90 7.73
CA ASN A 10 -6.57 14.79 7.68
C ASN A 10 -5.82 13.45 7.59
N PHE A 11 -4.78 13.38 6.77
CA PHE A 11 -3.92 12.21 6.65
C PHE A 11 -3.22 11.91 7.97
N LEU A 12 -2.69 12.93 8.64
CA LEU A 12 -2.12 12.78 9.99
C LEU A 12 -3.16 12.22 10.98
N ARG A 13 -4.39 12.72 10.97
CA ARG A 13 -5.47 12.18 11.82
C ARG A 13 -5.80 10.73 11.51
N GLN A 14 -5.87 10.36 10.23
CA GLN A 14 -6.09 8.97 9.82
C GLN A 14 -4.94 8.08 10.32
N LEU A 15 -3.69 8.49 10.14
CA LEU A 15 -2.52 7.74 10.61
C LEU A 15 -2.55 7.57 12.14
N MET A 16 -2.84 8.64 12.89
CA MET A 16 -2.98 8.56 14.34
C MET A 16 -4.11 7.61 14.78
N SER A 17 -5.22 7.54 14.04
CA SER A 17 -6.30 6.60 14.34
C SER A 17 -5.95 5.14 14.07
N VAL A 18 -5.06 4.88 13.11
CA VAL A 18 -4.53 3.54 12.81
C VAL A 18 -3.54 3.11 13.90
N GLY A 19 -2.63 4.01 14.29
CA GLY A 19 -1.59 3.74 15.27
C GLY A 19 -0.52 2.76 14.75
N GLU A 20 0.27 2.18 15.64
CA GLU A 20 1.41 1.33 15.22
C GLU A 20 0.97 0.10 14.41
N VAL A 21 1.73 -0.22 13.35
CA VAL A 21 1.49 -1.39 12.49
C VAL A 21 2.77 -2.22 12.32
N ASP A 22 2.61 -3.50 12.01
CA ASP A 22 3.74 -4.36 11.64
C ASP A 22 4.11 -4.16 10.17
N LEU A 23 3.13 -4.06 9.27
CA LEU A 23 3.35 -3.99 7.82
C LEU A 23 2.57 -2.85 7.18
N LEU A 24 3.21 -2.16 6.25
CA LEU A 24 2.59 -1.15 5.41
C LEU A 24 2.75 -1.50 3.93
N VAL A 25 1.68 -1.36 3.16
CA VAL A 25 1.75 -1.35 1.70
C VAL A 25 1.26 0.00 1.19
N GLY A 26 2.16 0.76 0.58
CA GLY A 26 1.86 2.04 -0.05
C GLY A 26 1.55 1.87 -1.55
N ILE A 27 0.49 2.53 -2.01
CA ILE A 27 0.07 2.53 -3.41
C ILE A 27 0.10 3.99 -3.92
N PRO A 28 1.11 4.38 -4.72
CA PRO A 28 1.07 5.65 -5.42
C PRO A 28 0.11 5.54 -6.61
N SER A 29 -0.98 6.31 -6.62
CA SER A 29 -2.02 6.22 -7.64
C SER A 29 -2.33 7.56 -8.29
N HIS A 30 -2.78 7.52 -9.55
CA HIS A 30 -3.32 8.65 -10.30
C HIS A 30 -4.13 8.15 -11.51
N ASN A 31 -5.44 8.30 -11.46
CA ASN A 31 -6.41 7.81 -12.43
C ASN A 31 -6.31 6.30 -12.69
N ASN A 32 -6.30 5.51 -11.61
CA ASN A 32 -6.19 4.05 -11.64
C ASN A 32 -7.49 3.34 -11.21
N ALA A 33 -8.67 3.96 -11.31
CA ALA A 33 -9.92 3.38 -10.81
C ALA A 33 -10.24 2.01 -11.43
N LYS A 34 -9.76 1.74 -12.66
CA LYS A 34 -9.97 0.46 -13.35
C LYS A 34 -9.09 -0.69 -12.84
N THR A 35 -7.95 -0.39 -12.21
CA THR A 35 -6.95 -1.41 -11.84
C THR A 35 -6.76 -1.53 -10.32
N ILE A 36 -6.92 -0.43 -9.59
CA ILE A 36 -6.56 -0.36 -8.17
C ILE A 36 -7.36 -1.31 -7.28
N GLY A 37 -8.62 -1.60 -7.63
CA GLY A 37 -9.44 -2.55 -6.86
C GLY A 37 -8.85 -3.96 -6.86
N GLN A 38 -8.31 -4.42 -8.00
CA GLN A 38 -7.62 -5.70 -8.07
C GLN A 38 -6.32 -5.67 -7.25
N THR A 39 -5.55 -4.58 -7.35
CA THR A 39 -4.32 -4.41 -6.56
C THR A 39 -4.60 -4.49 -5.05
N VAL A 40 -5.62 -3.76 -4.57
CA VAL A 40 -6.03 -3.80 -3.15
C VAL A 40 -6.44 -5.21 -2.75
N THR A 41 -7.31 -5.86 -3.53
CA THR A 41 -7.77 -7.23 -3.26
C THR A 41 -6.60 -8.20 -3.12
N THR A 42 -5.66 -8.15 -4.06
CA THR A 42 -4.48 -9.02 -4.07
C THR A 42 -3.52 -8.75 -2.90
N ILE A 43 -3.39 -7.50 -2.44
CA ILE A 43 -2.63 -7.18 -1.23
C ILE A 43 -3.32 -7.81 -0.01
N GLU A 44 -4.64 -7.67 0.12
CA GLU A 44 -5.38 -8.25 1.24
C GLU A 44 -5.33 -9.77 1.25
N GLU A 45 -5.41 -10.42 0.09
CA GLU A 45 -5.20 -11.87 -0.04
C GLU A 45 -3.84 -12.29 0.51
N SER A 46 -2.79 -11.52 0.22
CA SER A 46 -1.45 -11.81 0.75
C SER A 46 -1.38 -11.68 2.27
N PHE A 47 -2.01 -10.64 2.83
CA PHE A 47 -2.10 -10.49 4.29
C PHE A 47 -2.87 -11.64 4.94
N GLN A 48 -4.02 -12.03 4.36
CA GLN A 48 -4.82 -13.15 4.85
C GLN A 48 -4.11 -14.51 4.75
N GLN A 49 -3.19 -14.68 3.80
CA GLN A 49 -2.49 -15.95 3.60
C GLN A 49 -1.17 -16.04 4.38
N ASN A 50 -0.46 -14.91 4.58
CA ASN A 50 0.94 -14.92 5.02
C ASN A 50 1.20 -14.11 6.31
N PHE A 51 0.30 -13.21 6.67
CA PHE A 51 0.48 -12.20 7.73
C PHE A 51 -0.74 -12.09 8.66
N VAL A 52 -1.37 -13.23 8.96
CA VAL A 52 -2.69 -13.33 9.65
C VAL A 52 -2.73 -12.64 11.02
N ARG A 53 -1.62 -12.64 11.76
CA ARG A 53 -1.52 -12.09 13.12
C ARG A 53 -0.89 -10.70 13.16
N ASP A 54 -0.47 -10.19 12.02
CA ASP A 54 0.24 -8.92 11.92
C ASP A 54 -0.79 -7.77 11.78
N ARG A 55 -0.47 -6.60 12.36
CA ARG A 55 -1.16 -5.34 12.09
C ARG A 55 -0.70 -4.77 10.78
N VAL A 56 -1.64 -4.57 9.86
CA VAL A 56 -1.34 -4.22 8.47
C VAL A 56 -2.14 -3.02 8.02
N VAL A 57 -1.56 -2.18 7.18
CA VAL A 57 -2.24 -1.04 6.58
C VAL A 57 -1.93 -0.94 5.10
N ILE A 58 -2.97 -0.62 4.31
CA ILE A 58 -2.84 -0.20 2.91
C ILE A 58 -3.00 1.31 2.89
N VAL A 59 -1.98 2.01 2.39
CA VAL A 59 -1.96 3.47 2.25
C VAL A 59 -2.01 3.83 0.78
N ASN A 60 -3.17 4.29 0.31
CA ASN A 60 -3.27 4.88 -1.01
C ASN A 60 -2.88 6.36 -0.97
N VAL A 61 -1.93 6.73 -1.83
CA VAL A 61 -1.40 8.08 -1.95
C VAL A 61 -1.75 8.58 -3.34
N ASP A 62 -2.87 9.30 -3.42
CA ASP A 62 -3.52 9.71 -4.65
C ASP A 62 -3.00 11.07 -5.15
N GLY A 63 -2.58 11.10 -6.42
CA GLY A 63 -2.00 12.27 -7.08
C GLY A 63 -3.01 13.29 -7.61
N GLY A 64 -4.27 13.23 -7.16
CA GLY A 64 -5.34 14.11 -7.62
C GLY A 64 -6.23 13.50 -8.71
N SER A 65 -6.51 12.20 -8.57
CA SER A 65 -7.39 11.46 -9.48
C SER A 65 -8.78 12.07 -9.57
N ARG A 66 -9.41 11.95 -10.74
CA ARG A 66 -10.78 12.43 -11.00
C ARG A 66 -11.73 11.30 -11.42
N ASP A 67 -11.25 10.07 -11.41
CA ASP A 67 -11.96 8.88 -11.90
C ASP A 67 -12.53 8.01 -10.77
N GLY A 68 -12.48 8.48 -9.52
CA GLY A 68 -12.93 7.72 -8.35
C GLY A 68 -11.92 6.73 -7.77
N THR A 69 -10.63 6.82 -8.15
CA THR A 69 -9.55 5.93 -7.64
C THR A 69 -9.60 5.71 -6.12
N SER A 70 -9.68 6.79 -5.33
CA SER A 70 -9.75 6.71 -3.86
C SER A 70 -11.02 6.01 -3.36
N ASP A 71 -12.16 6.23 -4.02
CA ASP A 71 -13.43 5.58 -3.66
C ASP A 71 -13.35 4.08 -3.93
N VAL A 72 -12.70 3.66 -5.02
CA VAL A 72 -12.48 2.25 -5.32
C VAL A 72 -11.65 1.58 -4.21
N VAL A 73 -10.58 2.23 -3.73
CA VAL A 73 -9.76 1.69 -2.62
C VAL A 73 -10.59 1.45 -1.36
N LEU A 74 -11.42 2.42 -0.99
CA LEU A 74 -12.23 2.35 0.23
C LEU A 74 -13.38 1.34 0.12
N ASN A 75 -13.99 1.23 -1.07
CA ASN A 75 -15.19 0.41 -1.29
C ASN A 75 -14.92 -0.99 -1.86
N THR A 76 -13.68 -1.33 -2.21
CA THR A 76 -13.33 -2.67 -2.70
C THR A 76 -13.68 -3.73 -1.65
N PRO A 77 -14.52 -4.73 -1.96
CA PRO A 77 -14.86 -5.78 -1.00
C PRO A 77 -13.61 -6.55 -0.57
N SER A 78 -13.44 -6.77 0.74
CA SER A 78 -12.37 -7.66 1.19
C SER A 78 -12.59 -9.09 0.70
N PRO A 79 -11.52 -9.80 0.31
CA PRO A 79 -11.61 -11.17 -0.14
C PRO A 79 -12.16 -12.06 0.98
N LYS A 80 -13.09 -12.94 0.62
CA LYS A 80 -13.72 -13.89 1.56
C LYS A 80 -12.72 -15.00 1.88
N SER A 81 -12.32 -15.10 3.15
CA SER A 81 -11.54 -16.25 3.61
C SER A 81 -12.44 -17.49 3.68
N SER A 82 -12.21 -18.46 2.79
CA SER A 82 -12.91 -19.76 2.79
C SER A 82 -12.70 -20.58 4.05
N ASN A 83 -11.66 -20.24 4.84
CA ASN A 83 -11.28 -20.92 6.08
C ASN A 83 -11.72 -20.20 7.36
N SER A 84 -12.34 -19.01 7.28
CA SER A 84 -12.81 -18.31 8.49
C SER A 84 -14.20 -18.82 8.91
N ARG A 85 -14.22 -19.99 9.53
CA ARG A 85 -15.35 -20.39 10.40
C ARG A 85 -15.22 -19.66 11.73
N GLY A 86 -15.64 -18.39 11.76
CA GLY A 86 -15.98 -17.70 13.01
C GLY A 86 -14.87 -16.96 13.77
N LEU A 87 -13.63 -16.88 13.27
CA LEU A 87 -12.67 -15.91 13.82
C LEU A 87 -12.72 -14.61 13.01
N SER A 88 -13.39 -13.64 13.63
CA SER A 88 -13.36 -12.19 13.41
C SER A 88 -12.50 -11.72 12.23
N SER A 89 -13.19 -11.09 11.27
CA SER A 89 -12.67 -10.08 10.34
C SER A 89 -11.39 -9.43 10.86
N LEU A 90 -10.37 -9.35 9.99
CA LEU A 90 -9.06 -8.74 10.19
C LEU A 90 -9.14 -7.39 10.95
N ARG A 91 -9.34 -7.39 12.28
CA ARG A 91 -9.31 -6.18 13.13
C ARG A 91 -8.00 -5.41 13.02
N THR A 92 -7.01 -6.05 12.39
CA THR A 92 -5.66 -5.60 12.21
C THR A 92 -5.41 -5.02 10.81
N LEU A 93 -6.37 -5.05 9.88
CA LEU A 93 -6.23 -4.48 8.54
C LEU A 93 -6.92 -3.11 8.47
N HIS A 94 -6.16 -2.09 8.06
CA HIS A 94 -6.65 -0.76 7.79
C HIS A 94 -6.45 -0.36 6.33
N ARG A 95 -7.35 0.47 5.80
CA ARG A 95 -7.16 1.17 4.53
C ARG A 95 -7.28 2.66 4.77
N ILE A 96 -6.31 3.42 4.28
CA ILE A 96 -6.33 4.88 4.33
C ILE A 96 -6.03 5.44 2.95
N THR A 97 -6.62 6.59 2.65
CA THR A 97 -6.43 7.28 1.37
C THR A 97 -6.17 8.74 1.66
N THR A 98 -5.10 9.29 1.08
CA THR A 98 -4.78 10.71 1.13
C THR A 98 -4.58 11.23 -0.29
N ARG A 99 -4.86 12.52 -0.46
CA ARG A 99 -4.55 13.25 -1.68
C ARG A 99 -3.40 14.20 -1.39
N TYR A 100 -2.24 13.94 -1.97
CA TYR A 100 -1.03 14.70 -1.65
C TYR A 100 -0.80 15.92 -2.54
N ALA A 101 -1.45 16.00 -3.71
CA ALA A 101 -1.28 17.11 -4.64
C ALA A 101 -2.44 17.24 -5.64
N ASN A 102 -2.41 18.34 -6.41
CA ASN A 102 -3.23 18.53 -7.60
C ASN A 102 -2.55 18.04 -8.89
N GLN A 103 -1.30 17.57 -8.79
CA GLN A 103 -0.52 17.03 -9.91
C GLN A 103 0.25 15.79 -9.44
N PRO A 104 0.25 14.69 -10.22
CA PRO A 104 0.96 13.48 -9.84
C PRO A 104 2.48 13.69 -9.81
N SER A 105 3.10 13.34 -8.70
CA SER A 105 4.56 13.31 -8.52
C SER A 105 4.93 12.03 -7.78
N ARG A 106 5.64 11.13 -8.45
CA ARG A 106 6.09 9.87 -7.85
C ARG A 106 6.96 10.10 -6.62
N GLY A 107 7.92 11.03 -6.68
CA GLY A 107 8.79 11.33 -5.54
C GLY A 107 8.03 11.86 -4.32
N THR A 108 6.99 12.66 -4.55
CA THR A 108 6.08 13.14 -3.51
C THR A 108 5.28 11.97 -2.93
N ALA A 109 4.68 11.12 -3.77
CA ALA A 109 3.96 9.94 -3.28
C ALA A 109 4.85 9.01 -2.43
N PHE A 110 6.09 8.75 -2.88
CA PHE A 110 7.07 7.98 -2.11
C PHE A 110 7.40 8.62 -0.76
N ARG A 111 7.64 9.94 -0.71
CA ARG A 111 7.86 10.65 0.56
C ARG A 111 6.67 10.50 1.51
N ALA A 112 5.44 10.57 1.01
CA ALA A 112 4.24 10.40 1.84
C ALA A 112 4.16 9.00 2.44
N ILE A 113 4.41 7.98 1.62
CA ILE A 113 4.38 6.59 2.05
C ILE A 113 5.45 6.32 3.11
N LEU A 114 6.68 6.79 2.88
CA LEU A 114 7.78 6.59 3.83
C LEU A 114 7.55 7.36 5.14
N ALA A 115 7.03 8.59 5.06
CA ALA A 115 6.65 9.34 6.26
C ALA A 115 5.51 8.68 7.03
N ALA A 116 4.51 8.11 6.33
CA ALA A 116 3.46 7.32 6.96
C ALA A 116 4.01 6.05 7.61
N ALA A 117 4.94 5.35 6.97
CA ALA A 117 5.60 4.17 7.54
C ALA A 117 6.38 4.51 8.82
N ASP A 118 7.09 5.65 8.83
CA ASP A 118 7.82 6.14 10.00
C ASP A 118 6.87 6.50 11.15
N LEU A 119 5.81 7.27 10.87
CA LEU A 119 4.81 7.68 11.87
C LEU A 119 4.06 6.48 12.47
N LEU A 120 3.76 5.46 11.67
CA LEU A 120 3.11 4.24 12.12
C LEU A 120 4.10 3.19 12.65
N ARG A 121 5.41 3.51 12.66
CA ARG A 121 6.49 2.61 13.09
C ARG A 121 6.41 1.23 12.43
N ALA A 122 6.09 1.22 11.14
CA ALA A 122 5.96 -0.01 10.37
C ALA A 122 7.29 -0.77 10.37
N LYS A 123 7.25 -2.06 10.70
CA LYS A 123 8.45 -2.92 10.72
C LYS A 123 8.93 -3.28 9.32
N ALA A 124 8.02 -3.33 8.35
CA ALA A 124 8.34 -3.41 6.94
C ALA A 124 7.35 -2.61 6.09
N CYS A 125 7.85 -2.03 5.00
CA CYS A 125 7.07 -1.24 4.05
C CYS A 125 7.33 -1.72 2.62
N ALA A 126 6.28 -1.95 1.85
CA ALA A 126 6.37 -2.18 0.41
C ALA A 126 5.63 -1.09 -0.37
N VAL A 127 6.18 -0.69 -1.52
CA VAL A 127 5.53 0.25 -2.44
C VAL A 127 5.16 -0.48 -3.72
N ILE A 128 3.87 -0.45 -4.09
CA ILE A 128 3.33 -1.25 -5.19
C ILE A 128 2.58 -0.34 -6.16
N SER A 129 2.97 -0.39 -7.44
CA SER A 129 2.26 0.34 -8.50
C SER A 129 0.92 -0.33 -8.84
N PRO A 130 -0.18 0.44 -8.98
CA PRO A 130 -1.47 -0.09 -9.41
C PRO A 130 -1.54 -0.41 -10.91
N GLU A 131 -0.45 -0.24 -11.67
CA GLU A 131 -0.39 -0.45 -13.12
C GLU A 131 0.00 -1.89 -13.52
N ILE A 132 0.31 -2.75 -12.55
CA ILE A 132 0.80 -4.11 -12.82
C ILE A 132 -0.38 -5.03 -13.14
N SER A 133 -0.45 -5.52 -14.38
CA SER A 133 -1.56 -6.35 -14.89
C SER A 133 -1.56 -7.80 -14.38
N ASN A 134 -0.40 -8.36 -14.05
CA ASN A 134 -0.22 -9.74 -13.57
C ASN A 134 0.18 -9.82 -12.09
N PHE A 135 -0.28 -8.85 -11.30
CA PHE A 135 0.05 -8.75 -9.89
C PHE A 135 -0.57 -9.90 -9.07
N SER A 136 0.22 -10.53 -8.20
CA SER A 136 -0.21 -11.69 -7.40
C SER A 136 0.14 -11.54 -5.92
N ALA A 137 -0.62 -12.22 -5.05
CA ALA A 137 -0.41 -12.17 -3.60
C ALA A 137 0.98 -12.70 -3.19
N ALA A 138 1.55 -13.61 -3.97
CA ALA A 138 2.91 -14.12 -3.77
C ALA A 138 3.98 -13.03 -3.89
N TRP A 139 3.76 -12.02 -4.74
CA TRP A 139 4.70 -10.91 -4.93
C TRP A 139 4.74 -10.00 -3.71
N VAL A 140 3.59 -9.73 -3.09
CA VAL A 140 3.51 -8.95 -1.85
C VAL A 140 4.30 -9.65 -0.74
N LYS A 141 4.12 -10.97 -0.62
CA LYS A 141 4.87 -11.80 0.32
C LYS A 141 6.37 -11.74 0.04
N SER A 142 6.80 -11.91 -1.22
CA SER A 142 8.22 -11.94 -1.57
C SER A 142 8.93 -10.60 -1.33
N LEU A 143 8.18 -9.48 -1.35
CA LEU A 143 8.72 -8.16 -1.02
C LEU A 143 8.78 -7.95 0.51
N LEU A 144 7.70 -8.26 1.23
CA LEU A 144 7.60 -7.96 2.65
C LEU A 144 8.33 -8.97 3.54
N GLN A 145 8.30 -10.25 3.21
CA GLN A 145 8.81 -11.30 4.10
C GLN A 145 10.32 -11.18 4.36
N PRO A 146 11.20 -10.97 3.36
CA PRO A 146 12.63 -10.87 3.63
C PRO A 146 12.94 -9.66 4.51
N ALA A 147 12.27 -8.53 4.26
CA ALA A 147 12.42 -7.32 5.08
C ALA A 147 11.89 -7.53 6.51
N TYR A 148 10.74 -8.19 6.67
CA TYR A 148 10.08 -8.31 7.96
C TYR A 148 10.64 -9.43 8.85
N ARG A 149 10.99 -10.58 8.28
CA ARG A 149 11.32 -11.81 9.04
C ARG A 149 12.77 -12.28 8.86
N GLU A 150 13.46 -11.79 7.83
CA GLU A 150 14.79 -12.29 7.44
C GLU A 150 15.89 -11.21 7.56
N ASN A 151 15.54 -10.04 8.12
CA ASN A 151 16.44 -8.90 8.40
C ASN A 151 17.13 -8.30 7.17
N PHE A 152 16.44 -8.26 6.02
CA PHE A 152 16.90 -7.50 4.86
C PHE A 152 16.50 -6.03 4.97
N ASP A 153 17.44 -5.10 4.80
CA ASP A 153 17.14 -3.66 4.83
C ASP A 153 16.41 -3.17 3.58
N PHE A 154 16.61 -3.85 2.44
CA PHE A 154 16.02 -3.46 1.17
C PHE A 154 15.78 -4.67 0.25
N VAL A 155 14.58 -4.71 -0.33
CA VAL A 155 14.16 -5.74 -1.29
C VAL A 155 13.63 -5.05 -2.53
N ALA A 156 14.16 -5.40 -3.70
CA ALA A 156 13.69 -4.91 -4.99
C ALA A 156 13.30 -6.09 -5.89
N PRO A 157 12.19 -5.97 -6.64
CA PRO A 157 11.79 -7.00 -7.58
C PRO A 157 12.71 -7.00 -8.82
N LEU A 158 13.04 -8.20 -9.30
CA LEU A 158 13.73 -8.39 -10.58
C LEU A 158 12.71 -8.88 -11.63
N TYR A 159 12.56 -8.11 -12.70
CA TYR A 159 11.65 -8.45 -13.79
C TYR A 159 12.43 -8.87 -15.03
N SER A 160 11.94 -9.90 -15.72
CA SER A 160 12.37 -10.14 -17.10
C SER A 160 11.84 -9.01 -17.97
N ARG A 161 12.74 -8.33 -18.67
CA ARG A 161 12.40 -7.20 -19.55
C ARG A 161 12.78 -7.53 -20.98
N HIS A 162 11.99 -7.03 -21.92
CA HIS A 162 12.41 -7.06 -23.31
C HIS A 162 13.63 -6.13 -23.50
N LYS A 163 14.48 -6.42 -24.49
CA LYS A 163 15.71 -5.64 -24.77
C LYS A 163 15.49 -4.14 -25.03
N ASN A 164 14.25 -3.73 -25.30
CA ASN A 164 13.88 -2.33 -25.56
C ASN A 164 13.16 -1.67 -24.36
N ASP A 165 12.89 -2.41 -23.28
CA ASP A 165 12.21 -1.88 -22.09
C ASP A 165 13.23 -1.35 -21.07
N GLY A 166 12.97 -0.17 -20.51
CA GLY A 166 13.87 0.46 -19.53
C GLY A 166 15.02 1.26 -20.15
N LEU A 167 14.86 1.69 -21.40
CA LEU A 167 15.71 2.73 -21.98
C LEU A 167 15.42 4.07 -21.29
N LEU A 168 16.49 4.84 -21.05
CA LEU A 168 16.55 6.05 -20.22
C LEU A 168 15.60 7.16 -20.68
#